data_AF-A0AAV9ZBG6-F1
#
_entry.id   AF-A0AAV9ZBG6-F1
#
_cell.length_a   1.000
_cell.length_b   1.000
_cell.length_c   1.000
_cell.angle_alpha   90.00
_cell.angle_beta   90.00
_cell.angle_gamma   90.00
#
_symmetry.space_group_name_H-M   'P 1'
#
loop_
_entity.id
_entity.type
_entity.pdbx_description
1 polymer ?
#
loop_
_entity_poly.entity_id
_entity_poly.type
_entity_poly.pdbx_seq_one_letter_code
_entity_poly.pdbx_strand_id
1 'polypeptide(L)'
;MVFFGNDETDEFADFAQVDIPKAKPQASRSRIPNYSADASDMALRAALHSFRKSRTAEVFGPFHFRKHGAGGIMANEVLDRIADCAHFHKIQTTADLARETDWHRITEDGTQILALITQHRPIPVPAAPTPRPLLPLNTNTPVYSTPKNRKCSKCGLSGHIEMPKIQSPYIWETRIYNGEHATDTYKLSIYVSGLLAAPIQPIYCRPDFSLALPASIRRDYKQNI
;
A
#
# COMPACT_ATOMS: atom_id res chain seq x y z
N MET A 1 -14.64 -29.95 64.99
CA MET A 1 -15.06 -29.18 63.79
C MET A 1 -13.82 -28.45 63.32
N VAL A 2 -13.16 -28.96 62.29
CA VAL A 2 -11.85 -28.46 61.83
C VAL A 2 -12.10 -27.65 60.57
N PHE A 3 -11.78 -26.36 60.61
CA PHE A 3 -11.86 -25.48 59.45
C PHE A 3 -10.59 -25.66 58.62
N PHE A 4 -10.72 -26.21 57.41
CA PHE A 4 -9.66 -26.15 56.40
C PHE A 4 -9.75 -24.78 55.72
N GLY A 5 -8.77 -23.92 56.00
CA GLY A 5 -8.57 -22.67 55.28
C GLY A 5 -8.01 -22.98 53.90
N ASN A 6 -8.76 -22.62 52.86
CA ASN A 6 -8.27 -22.59 51.49
C ASN A 6 -7.48 -21.27 51.33
N ASP A 7 -6.18 -21.33 51.56
CA ASP A 7 -5.23 -20.29 51.17
C ASP A 7 -4.42 -20.85 49.99
N GLU A 8 -5.07 -20.87 48.82
CA GLU A 8 -4.44 -21.25 47.56
C GLU A 8 -4.33 -19.96 46.74
N THR A 9 -3.18 -19.31 46.90
CA THR A 9 -2.82 -18.09 46.20
C THR A 9 -2.84 -18.33 44.70
N ASP A 10 -3.67 -17.52 44.03
CA ASP A 10 -3.93 -17.46 42.60
C ASP A 10 -2.71 -16.91 41.83
N GLU A 11 -1.57 -17.61 41.91
CA GLU A 11 -0.30 -17.26 41.24
C GLU A 11 -0.42 -17.20 39.71
N PHE A 12 -1.48 -17.79 39.15
CA PHE A 12 -1.74 -17.76 37.71
C PHE A 12 -2.46 -16.48 37.23
N ALA A 13 -3.05 -15.70 38.13
CA ALA A 13 -3.74 -14.45 37.76
C ALA A 13 -2.76 -13.36 37.27
N ASP A 14 -1.51 -13.40 37.72
CA ASP A 14 -0.49 -12.39 37.39
C ASP A 14 0.04 -12.53 35.94
N PHE A 15 -0.12 -13.72 35.33
CA PHE A 15 0.25 -13.93 33.91
C PHE A 15 -0.86 -13.51 32.93
N ALA A 16 -2.07 -13.21 33.41
CA ALA A 16 -3.22 -12.94 32.53
C ALA A 16 -3.29 -11.49 32.01
N GLN A 17 -2.49 -10.57 32.56
CA GLN A 17 -2.56 -9.12 32.24
C GLN A 17 -1.32 -8.59 31.53
N VAL A 18 -0.77 -9.35 30.58
CA VAL A 18 0.17 -8.74 29.63
C VAL A 18 -0.64 -7.97 28.59
N ASP A 19 -0.63 -6.64 28.70
CA ASP A 19 -1.12 -5.74 27.66
C ASP A 19 -0.23 -5.89 26.41
N ILE A 20 -0.52 -6.90 25.58
CA ILE A 20 0.17 -7.11 24.31
C ILE A 20 -0.25 -5.96 23.38
N PRO A 21 0.67 -5.08 22.97
CA PRO A 21 0.34 -4.02 22.03
C PRO A 21 -0.25 -4.64 20.76
N LYS A 22 -1.45 -4.20 20.36
CA LYS A 22 -2.07 -4.67 19.12
C LYS A 22 -1.11 -4.43 17.95
N ALA A 23 -0.60 -5.51 17.39
CA ALA A 23 0.28 -5.46 16.23
C ALA A 23 -0.43 -4.72 15.08
N LYS A 24 0.36 -3.96 14.29
CA LYS A 24 -0.15 -3.30 13.10
C LYS A 24 -0.74 -4.36 12.14
N PRO A 25 -1.85 -4.08 11.44
CA PRO A 25 -2.44 -5.02 10.49
C PRO A 25 -1.41 -5.45 9.44
N GLN A 26 -1.17 -6.76 9.32
CA GLN A 26 -0.29 -7.31 8.30
C GLN A 26 -0.94 -7.12 6.91
N ALA A 27 -0.11 -6.84 5.89
CA ALA A 27 -0.61 -6.70 4.52
C ALA A 27 -1.32 -7.99 4.09
N SER A 28 -2.54 -7.86 3.57
CA SER A 28 -3.35 -9.02 3.17
C SER A 28 -2.75 -9.71 1.94
N ARG A 29 -2.78 -11.05 1.96
CA ARG A 29 -2.38 -11.91 0.84
C ARG A 29 -3.32 -11.68 -0.34
N SER A 30 -2.82 -11.76 -1.57
CA SER A 30 -3.65 -11.54 -2.75
C SER A 30 -4.72 -12.62 -2.93
N ARG A 31 -5.91 -12.27 -3.42
CA ARG A 31 -6.92 -13.27 -3.76
C ARG A 31 -6.57 -13.96 -5.08
N ILE A 32 -6.46 -15.29 -5.07
CA ILE A 32 -6.16 -16.09 -6.26
C ILE A 32 -7.47 -16.66 -6.81
N PRO A 33 -7.82 -16.42 -8.08
CA PRO A 33 -8.95 -17.07 -8.73
C PRO A 33 -8.72 -18.57 -8.88
N ASN A 34 -9.80 -19.37 -8.90
CA ASN A 34 -9.69 -20.78 -9.24
C ASN A 34 -9.19 -20.90 -10.69
N TYR A 35 -8.19 -21.76 -10.91
CA TYR A 35 -7.60 -22.00 -12.22
C TYR A 35 -7.30 -23.49 -12.39
N SER A 36 -7.08 -23.91 -13.64
CA SER A 36 -6.60 -25.25 -13.97
C SER A 36 -5.08 -25.20 -14.11
N ALA A 37 -4.36 -26.12 -13.47
CA ALA A 37 -2.91 -26.14 -13.49
C ALA A 37 -2.39 -26.52 -14.88
N ASP A 38 -1.51 -25.69 -15.44
CA ASP A 38 -0.88 -25.97 -16.73
C ASP A 38 0.35 -26.88 -16.56
N ALA A 39 0.87 -27.38 -17.69
CA ALA A 39 2.15 -28.12 -17.72
C ALA A 39 3.31 -27.33 -17.09
N SER A 40 3.36 -26.01 -17.30
CA SER A 40 4.38 -25.14 -16.69
C SER A 40 4.26 -25.06 -15.17
N ASP A 41 3.04 -25.10 -14.63
CA ASP A 41 2.83 -25.09 -13.16
C ASP A 41 3.25 -26.42 -12.55
N MET A 42 2.98 -27.52 -13.24
CA MET A 42 3.44 -28.85 -12.81
C MET A 42 4.97 -28.95 -12.84
N ALA A 43 5.62 -28.39 -13.87
CA ALA A 43 7.08 -28.31 -13.95
C ALA A 43 7.67 -27.46 -12.81
N LEU A 44 7.06 -26.29 -12.53
CA LEU A 44 7.47 -25.44 -11.41
C LEU A 44 7.30 -26.16 -10.06
N ARG A 45 6.17 -26.83 -9.83
CA ARG A 45 5.94 -27.63 -8.60
C ARG A 45 7.01 -28.72 -8.43
N ALA A 46 7.35 -29.43 -9.51
CA ALA A 46 8.40 -30.45 -9.49
C ALA A 46 9.78 -29.85 -9.18
N ALA A 47 10.10 -28.70 -9.75
CA ALA A 47 11.35 -27.97 -9.48
C ALA A 47 11.42 -27.50 -8.02
N LEU A 48 10.33 -26.91 -7.48
CA LEU A 48 10.24 -26.50 -6.07
C LEU A 48 10.35 -27.70 -5.12
N HIS A 49 9.75 -28.85 -5.45
CA HIS A 49 9.93 -30.06 -4.68
C HIS A 49 11.37 -30.56 -4.68
N SER A 50 12.06 -30.48 -5.81
CA SER A 50 13.46 -30.89 -5.95
C SER A 50 14.37 -29.96 -5.14
N PHE A 51 14.16 -28.65 -5.26
CA PHE A 51 14.81 -27.62 -4.44
C PHE A 51 14.61 -27.87 -2.95
N ARG A 52 13.37 -28.15 -2.53
CA ARG A 52 13.05 -28.45 -1.15
C ARG A 52 13.82 -29.68 -0.62
N LYS A 53 13.91 -30.74 -1.43
CA LYS A 53 14.63 -31.97 -1.06
C LYS A 53 16.13 -31.70 -0.89
N SER A 54 16.76 -31.03 -1.86
CA SER A 54 18.19 -30.72 -1.78
C SER A 54 18.51 -29.83 -0.60
N ARG A 55 17.71 -28.78 -0.40
CA ARG A 55 17.92 -27.82 0.70
C ARG A 55 17.70 -28.43 2.08
N THR A 56 16.75 -29.35 2.22
CA THR A 56 16.54 -30.05 3.49
C THR A 56 17.73 -30.95 3.83
N ALA A 57 18.26 -31.67 2.83
CA ALA A 57 19.44 -32.52 3.02
C ALA A 57 20.70 -31.71 3.36
N GLU A 58 20.84 -30.50 2.80
CA GLU A 58 21.94 -29.59 3.09
C GLU A 58 21.85 -29.00 4.50
N VAL A 59 20.68 -28.49 4.90
CA VAL A 59 20.51 -27.76 6.17
C VAL A 59 20.44 -28.69 7.38
N PHE A 60 19.69 -29.79 7.29
CA PHE A 60 19.46 -30.69 8.43
C PHE A 60 20.28 -31.98 8.36
N GLY A 61 20.97 -32.21 7.24
CA GLY A 61 21.69 -33.45 6.98
C GLY A 61 20.79 -34.59 6.49
N PRO A 62 21.39 -35.63 5.89
CA PRO A 62 20.65 -36.75 5.28
C PRO A 62 19.86 -37.58 6.31
N PHE A 63 20.30 -37.63 7.56
CA PHE A 63 19.59 -38.36 8.61
C PHE A 63 18.24 -37.72 8.97
N HIS A 64 18.23 -36.42 9.25
CA HIS A 64 16.99 -35.69 9.56
C HIS A 64 16.03 -35.67 8.36
N PHE A 65 16.54 -35.54 7.13
CA PHE A 65 15.73 -35.64 5.92
C PHE A 65 14.97 -36.98 5.82
N ARG A 66 15.62 -38.11 6.13
CA ARG A 66 14.96 -39.43 6.12
C ARG A 66 13.88 -39.57 7.18
N LYS A 67 14.05 -38.93 8.35
CA LYS A 67 13.12 -39.04 9.49
C LYS A 67 11.92 -38.11 9.37
N HIS A 68 12.13 -36.86 8.95
CA HIS A 68 11.11 -35.80 8.96
C HIS A 68 10.62 -35.42 7.55
N GLY A 69 11.27 -35.92 6.50
CA GLY A 69 10.95 -35.58 5.12
C GLY A 69 11.36 -34.15 4.75
N ALA A 70 10.91 -33.70 3.57
CA ALA A 70 11.27 -32.42 2.99
C ALA A 70 10.47 -31.22 3.57
N GLY A 71 9.48 -31.48 4.42
CA GLY A 71 8.55 -30.46 4.92
C GLY A 71 9.19 -29.44 5.87
N GLY A 72 10.35 -29.75 6.47
CA GLY A 72 11.02 -28.87 7.44
C GLY A 72 11.52 -27.55 6.84
N ILE A 73 11.80 -27.49 5.53
CA ILE A 73 12.26 -26.27 4.86
C ILE A 73 11.10 -25.43 4.34
N MET A 74 10.14 -26.08 3.67
CA MET A 74 9.04 -25.41 2.99
C MET A 74 7.80 -26.31 3.05
N ALA A 75 6.76 -25.84 3.74
CA ALA A 75 5.49 -26.54 3.85
C ALA A 75 4.81 -26.70 2.47
N ASN A 76 3.93 -27.69 2.33
CA ASN A 76 3.24 -27.93 1.06
C ASN A 76 2.35 -26.73 0.68
N GLU A 77 1.71 -26.13 1.67
CA GLU A 77 0.84 -24.96 1.53
C GLU A 77 1.61 -23.75 0.97
N VAL A 78 2.87 -23.57 1.39
CA VAL A 78 3.76 -22.53 0.85
C VAL A 78 4.12 -22.82 -0.60
N LEU A 79 4.45 -24.07 -0.92
CA LEU A 79 4.79 -24.48 -2.28
C LEU A 79 3.62 -24.29 -3.25
N ASP A 80 2.43 -24.74 -2.85
CA ASP A 80 1.20 -24.56 -3.64
C ASP A 80 0.88 -23.08 -3.82
N ARG A 81 1.02 -22.29 -2.75
CA ARG A 81 0.83 -20.84 -2.81
C ARG A 81 1.80 -20.16 -3.78
N ILE A 82 3.06 -20.59 -3.81
CA ILE A 82 4.06 -20.06 -4.76
C ILE A 82 3.65 -20.39 -6.19
N ALA A 83 3.28 -21.66 -6.46
CA ALA A 83 2.84 -22.08 -7.79
C ALA A 83 1.60 -21.30 -8.25
N ASP A 84 0.62 -21.14 -7.37
CA ASP A 84 -0.60 -20.38 -7.64
C ASP A 84 -0.33 -18.91 -7.92
N CYS A 85 0.51 -18.25 -7.12
CA CYS A 85 0.88 -16.86 -7.36
C CYS A 85 1.74 -16.68 -8.61
N ALA A 86 2.58 -17.67 -8.94
CA ALA A 86 3.42 -17.66 -10.13
C ALA A 86 2.60 -17.78 -11.41
N HIS A 87 1.52 -18.58 -11.40
CA HIS A 87 0.58 -18.69 -12.53
C HIS A 87 0.02 -17.33 -12.97
N PHE A 88 -0.30 -16.46 -12.00
CA PHE A 88 -0.82 -15.11 -12.24
C PHE A 88 0.25 -14.02 -12.28
N HIS A 89 1.55 -14.38 -12.30
CA HIS A 89 2.68 -13.43 -12.30
C HIS A 89 2.64 -12.40 -11.16
N LYS A 90 2.11 -12.79 -9.99
CA LYS A 90 1.99 -11.91 -8.82
C LYS A 90 3.27 -11.78 -8.00
N ILE A 91 4.18 -12.74 -8.15
CA ILE A 91 5.48 -12.74 -7.50
C ILE A 91 6.51 -12.29 -8.53
N GLN A 92 7.02 -11.06 -8.38
CA GLN A 92 8.12 -10.54 -9.20
C GLN A 92 9.36 -10.25 -8.36
N THR A 93 9.16 -9.92 -7.08
CA THR A 93 10.22 -9.59 -6.13
C THR A 93 10.20 -10.51 -4.91
N THR A 94 11.29 -10.50 -4.15
CA THR A 94 11.37 -11.24 -2.87
C THR A 94 10.38 -10.68 -1.85
N ALA A 95 10.07 -9.38 -1.92
CA ALA A 95 9.06 -8.73 -1.09
C ALA A 95 7.65 -9.25 -1.42
N ASP A 96 7.34 -9.51 -2.69
CA ASP A 96 6.06 -10.12 -3.07
C ASP A 96 5.97 -11.57 -2.56
N LEU A 97 7.07 -12.32 -2.67
CA LEU A 97 7.15 -13.68 -2.11
C LEU A 97 6.86 -13.67 -0.60
N ALA A 98 7.42 -12.70 0.14
CA ALA A 98 7.18 -12.52 1.57
C ALA A 98 5.75 -12.17 1.88
N ARG A 99 5.18 -11.23 1.14
CA ARG A 99 3.79 -10.83 1.30
C ARG A 99 2.82 -11.98 1.05
N GLU A 100 3.08 -12.83 0.06
CA GLU A 100 2.13 -13.86 -0.35
C GLU A 100 2.22 -15.15 0.47
N THR A 101 3.40 -15.50 0.97
CA THR A 101 3.65 -16.80 1.63
C THR A 101 3.89 -16.70 3.12
N ASP A 102 4.35 -15.54 3.60
CA ASP A 102 4.85 -15.35 4.98
C ASP A 102 5.91 -16.39 5.37
N TRP A 103 6.72 -16.83 4.39
CA TRP A 103 7.71 -17.86 4.60
C TRP A 103 8.96 -17.29 5.27
N HIS A 104 9.41 -17.91 6.36
CA HIS A 104 10.49 -17.37 7.19
C HIS A 104 11.88 -17.39 6.53
N ARG A 105 12.11 -18.19 5.47
CA ARG A 105 13.44 -18.36 4.83
C ARG A 105 13.63 -17.58 3.54
N ILE A 106 12.88 -16.51 3.37
CA ILE A 106 12.89 -15.70 2.14
C ILE A 106 14.22 -14.96 1.97
N THR A 107 14.85 -14.59 3.08
CA THR A 107 16.16 -13.93 3.09
C THR A 107 17.26 -14.83 2.54
N GLU A 108 17.26 -16.13 2.86
CA GLU A 108 18.32 -17.05 2.44
C GLU A 108 18.03 -17.66 1.06
N ASP A 109 16.78 -18.09 0.84
CA ASP A 109 16.42 -18.95 -0.29
C ASP A 109 15.51 -18.26 -1.32
N GLY A 110 15.00 -17.05 -1.02
CA GLY A 110 14.02 -16.36 -1.86
C GLY A 110 14.55 -16.02 -3.25
N THR A 111 15.83 -15.68 -3.39
CA THR A 111 16.46 -15.37 -4.69
C THR A 111 16.51 -16.59 -5.61
N GLN A 112 16.82 -17.76 -5.05
CA GLN A 112 16.86 -19.01 -5.81
C GLN A 112 15.46 -19.44 -6.26
N ILE A 113 14.45 -19.26 -5.40
CA ILE A 113 13.05 -19.53 -5.76
C ILE A 113 12.58 -18.59 -6.88
N LEU A 114 12.92 -17.29 -6.82
CA LEU A 114 12.60 -16.36 -7.89
C LEU A 114 13.25 -16.74 -9.22
N ALA A 115 14.47 -17.28 -9.20
CA ALA A 115 15.11 -17.80 -10.39
C ALA A 115 14.33 -18.99 -10.98
N LEU A 116 13.87 -19.92 -10.13
CA LEU A 116 13.04 -21.05 -10.56
C LEU A 116 11.69 -20.58 -11.15
N ILE A 117 11.03 -19.61 -10.50
CA ILE A 117 9.78 -19.04 -11.01
C ILE A 117 10.01 -18.41 -12.38
N THR A 118 11.05 -17.59 -12.52
CA THR A 118 11.38 -16.91 -13.78
C THR A 118 11.72 -17.90 -14.91
N GLN A 119 12.40 -19.00 -14.57
CA GLN A 119 12.76 -20.05 -15.51
C GLN A 119 11.54 -20.79 -16.07
N HIS A 120 10.56 -21.10 -15.23
CA HIS A 120 9.37 -21.87 -15.64
C HIS A 120 8.20 -20.99 -16.12
N ARG A 121 8.16 -19.73 -15.70
CA ARG A 121 7.12 -18.75 -16.04
C ARG A 121 7.78 -17.41 -16.38
N PRO A 122 8.41 -17.28 -17.56
CA PRO A 122 8.94 -15.99 -17.99
C PRO A 122 7.80 -14.97 -18.05
N ILE A 123 8.03 -13.79 -17.49
CA ILE A 123 7.07 -12.70 -17.59
C ILE A 123 6.93 -12.37 -19.08
N PRO A 124 5.70 -12.38 -19.64
CA PRO A 124 5.51 -11.93 -21.01
C PRO A 124 5.89 -10.46 -21.07
N VAL A 125 7.10 -10.19 -21.59
CA VAL A 125 7.53 -8.83 -21.89
C VAL A 125 6.51 -8.30 -22.89
N PRO A 126 5.83 -7.17 -22.63
CA PRO A 126 4.94 -6.58 -23.62
C PRO A 126 5.77 -6.36 -24.88
N ALA A 127 5.38 -7.06 -25.96
CA ALA A 127 6.05 -6.94 -27.24
C ALA A 127 6.20 -5.46 -27.56
N ALA A 128 7.44 -5.02 -27.83
CA ALA A 128 7.73 -3.65 -28.20
C ALA A 128 6.70 -3.19 -29.25
N PRO A 129 6.18 -1.95 -29.16
CA PRO A 129 5.23 -1.48 -30.15
C PRO A 129 5.86 -1.62 -31.52
N THR A 130 5.32 -2.51 -32.34
CA THR A 130 5.69 -2.64 -33.76
C THR A 130 5.77 -1.22 -34.32
N PRO A 131 6.88 -0.80 -34.94
CA PRO A 131 6.94 0.51 -35.57
C PRO A 131 5.78 0.57 -36.56
N ARG A 132 4.76 1.36 -36.24
CA ARG A 132 3.67 1.64 -37.17
C ARG A 132 4.32 2.17 -38.44
N PRO A 133 4.02 1.63 -39.63
CA PRO A 133 4.43 2.26 -40.87
C PRO A 133 4.00 3.73 -40.82
N LEU A 134 4.96 4.65 -40.96
CA LEU A 134 4.67 6.07 -41.09
C LEU A 134 3.87 6.24 -42.38
N LEU A 135 2.54 6.33 -42.24
CA LEU A 135 1.68 6.76 -43.34
C LEU A 135 2.13 8.18 -43.76
N PRO A 136 2.17 8.48 -45.07
CA PRO A 136 2.51 9.82 -45.53
C PRO A 136 1.57 10.85 -44.88
N LEU A 137 2.19 11.92 -44.40
CA LEU A 137 1.54 13.04 -43.73
C LEU A 137 0.50 13.69 -44.67
N ASN A 138 -0.74 13.23 -44.60
CA ASN A 138 -1.88 13.95 -45.16
C ASN A 138 -2.27 15.03 -44.15
N THR A 139 -2.02 16.28 -44.51
CA THR A 139 -2.37 17.51 -43.78
C THR A 139 -3.87 17.80 -43.73
N ASN A 140 -4.72 16.77 -43.63
CA ASN A 140 -6.10 16.94 -43.23
C ASN A 140 -6.22 16.63 -41.74
N THR A 141 -5.92 17.67 -40.96
CA THR A 141 -6.24 17.82 -39.55
C THR A 141 -7.62 17.24 -39.22
N PRO A 142 -7.74 16.23 -38.33
CA PRO A 142 -8.97 16.06 -37.59
C PRO A 142 -9.09 17.28 -36.68
N VAL A 143 -10.11 18.09 -36.93
CA VAL A 143 -10.62 19.06 -35.97
C VAL A 143 -10.70 18.33 -34.63
N TYR A 144 -9.85 18.71 -33.68
CA TYR A 144 -10.10 18.42 -32.28
C TYR A 144 -11.50 18.95 -32.03
N SER A 145 -12.47 18.05 -31.89
CA SER A 145 -13.74 18.40 -31.31
C SER A 145 -13.40 18.89 -29.92
N THR A 146 -13.35 20.21 -29.78
CA THR A 146 -13.21 20.92 -28.54
C THR A 146 -14.20 20.28 -27.55
N PRO A 147 -13.79 20.02 -26.30
CA PRO A 147 -14.75 19.65 -25.28
C PRO A 147 -15.87 20.67 -25.34
N LYS A 148 -17.09 20.25 -25.68
CA LYS A 148 -18.26 21.14 -25.73
C LYS A 148 -18.16 22.03 -24.50
N ASN A 149 -18.08 23.33 -24.71
CA ASN A 149 -17.77 24.32 -23.69
C ASN A 149 -18.87 24.25 -22.61
N ARG A 150 -18.69 23.38 -21.60
CA ARG A 150 -19.71 23.13 -20.58
C ARG A 150 -19.64 24.32 -19.64
N LYS A 151 -20.67 25.15 -19.73
CA LYS A 151 -20.92 26.24 -18.79
C LYS A 151 -21.32 25.61 -17.45
N CYS A 152 -20.79 26.15 -16.36
CA CYS A 152 -21.24 25.76 -15.02
C CYS A 152 -22.76 25.97 -14.89
N SER A 153 -23.48 24.97 -14.40
CA SER A 153 -24.95 24.98 -14.19
C SER A 153 -25.43 26.14 -13.33
N LYS A 154 -24.58 26.63 -12.41
CA LYS A 154 -24.96 27.65 -11.43
C LYS A 154 -24.63 29.08 -11.85
N CYS A 155 -23.51 29.31 -12.54
CA CYS A 155 -23.07 30.67 -12.90
C CYS A 155 -22.93 30.91 -14.42
N GLY A 156 -23.10 29.89 -15.25
CA GLY A 156 -23.10 30.02 -16.71
C GLY A 156 -21.72 30.31 -17.35
N LEU A 157 -20.65 30.41 -16.55
CA LEU A 157 -19.29 30.67 -17.03
C LEU A 157 -18.56 29.36 -17.37
N SER A 158 -17.67 29.41 -18.36
CA SER A 158 -16.78 28.32 -18.77
C SER A 158 -15.46 28.36 -17.99
N GLY A 159 -14.90 27.19 -17.64
CA GLY A 159 -13.57 27.08 -17.01
C GLY A 159 -13.55 26.38 -15.65
N HIS A 160 -14.71 25.99 -15.11
CA HIS A 160 -14.81 25.16 -13.90
C HIS A 160 -16.04 24.24 -13.98
N ILE A 161 -16.02 23.13 -13.24
CA ILE A 161 -17.12 22.17 -13.12
C ILE A 161 -17.54 22.13 -11.65
N GLU A 162 -18.84 22.12 -11.39
CA GLU A 162 -19.40 21.92 -10.05
C GLU A 162 -18.97 20.53 -9.55
N MET A 163 -18.24 20.47 -8.43
CA MET A 163 -17.98 19.19 -7.78
C MET A 163 -19.26 18.71 -7.07
N PRO A 164 -19.68 17.46 -7.26
CA PRO A 164 -20.80 16.91 -6.50
C PRO A 164 -20.46 16.97 -5.01
N LYS A 165 -21.41 17.46 -4.20
CA LYS A 165 -21.30 17.43 -2.74
C LYS A 165 -21.27 15.96 -2.31
N ILE A 166 -20.08 15.43 -2.03
CA ILE A 166 -19.93 14.14 -1.36
C ILE A 166 -20.48 14.34 0.05
N GLN A 167 -21.68 13.82 0.32
CA GLN A 167 -22.14 13.61 1.69
C GLN A 167 -21.23 12.54 2.30
N SER A 168 -20.17 12.97 2.98
CA SER A 168 -19.37 12.11 3.84
C SER A 168 -20.18 11.77 5.10
N PRO A 169 -20.43 10.48 5.42
CA PRO A 169 -21.15 10.10 6.63
C PRO A 169 -20.24 9.96 7.86
N TYR A 170 -18.95 10.29 7.78
CA TYR A 170 -18.04 10.14 8.93
C TYR A 170 -17.76 11.49 9.60
N ILE A 171 -18.63 11.81 10.57
CA ILE A 171 -18.34 12.72 11.67
C ILE A 171 -17.51 11.92 12.67
N TRP A 172 -16.25 12.28 12.90
CA TRP A 172 -15.59 11.96 14.17
C TRP A 172 -15.53 13.26 14.98
N GLU A 173 -16.24 13.25 16.10
CA GLU A 173 -16.19 14.28 17.13
C GLU A 173 -14.76 14.38 17.68
N THR A 174 -14.15 15.54 17.53
CA THR A 174 -13.01 15.96 18.35
C THR A 174 -13.50 16.23 19.76
N ARG A 175 -13.45 15.21 20.62
CA ARG A 175 -13.56 15.41 22.06
C ARG A 175 -12.18 15.81 22.59
N ILE A 176 -11.98 17.11 22.77
CA ILE A 176 -10.86 17.70 23.50
C ILE A 176 -11.13 17.44 25.00
N TYR A 177 -10.22 16.75 25.69
CA TYR A 177 -10.11 16.80 27.14
C TYR A 177 -8.72 17.33 27.50
N ASN A 178 -8.72 18.36 28.35
CA ASN A 178 -7.57 19.08 28.86
C ASN A 178 -7.00 18.43 30.14
N GLY A 179 -5.70 18.64 30.35
CA GLY A 179 -4.99 18.51 31.65
C GLY A 179 -4.14 17.24 31.74
N GLU A 180 -2.93 17.23 32.30
CA GLU A 180 -2.09 18.25 32.94
C GLU A 180 -0.76 17.54 33.30
N HIS A 181 0.39 18.23 33.18
CA HIS A 181 1.75 17.81 33.66
C HIS A 181 2.40 16.58 32.98
N ALA A 182 3.72 16.46 32.78
CA ALA A 182 4.90 17.32 32.86
C ALA A 182 6.06 16.55 32.17
N THR A 183 6.99 17.32 31.59
CA THR A 183 8.39 16.98 31.24
C THR A 183 8.68 15.64 30.55
N ASP A 184 9.07 15.65 29.28
CA ASP A 184 10.50 15.50 28.99
C ASP A 184 10.92 15.81 27.56
N THR A 185 12.20 16.13 27.50
CA THR A 185 12.99 16.70 26.41
C THR A 185 13.29 15.73 25.27
N TYR A 186 13.10 16.18 24.02
CA TYR A 186 13.99 15.80 22.91
C TYR A 186 13.97 16.85 21.80
N LYS A 187 15.10 17.53 21.67
CA LYS A 187 15.50 18.29 20.48
C LYS A 187 15.62 17.33 19.30
N LEU A 188 14.82 17.52 18.26
CA LEU A 188 15.20 17.14 16.90
C LEU A 188 15.01 18.35 15.99
N SER A 189 16.14 19.04 15.79
CA SER A 189 16.33 20.05 14.76
C SER A 189 16.28 19.37 13.38
N ILE A 190 15.26 19.67 12.59
CA ILE A 190 15.28 19.44 11.14
C ILE A 190 15.49 20.80 10.48
N TYR A 191 16.64 20.90 9.82
CA TYR A 191 17.08 22.05 9.05
C TYR A 191 16.21 22.18 7.78
N VAL A 192 15.61 23.36 7.60
CA VAL A 192 14.85 23.75 6.42
C VAL A 192 15.82 24.34 5.39
N SER A 193 15.77 23.82 4.17
CA SER A 193 16.15 24.51 2.93
C SER A 193 15.35 23.82 1.83
N GLY A 194 14.31 24.40 1.23
CA GLY A 194 14.15 25.77 0.81
C GLY A 194 14.26 25.81 -0.71
N LEU A 195 13.18 25.47 -1.41
CA LEU A 195 12.98 25.84 -2.82
C LEU A 195 11.48 26.03 -3.06
N LEU A 196 11.15 27.29 -3.35
CA LEU A 196 9.84 27.83 -3.59
C LEU A 196 9.23 27.23 -4.87
N ALA A 197 8.10 26.54 -4.73
CA ALA A 197 7.11 26.45 -5.78
C ALA A 197 5.80 26.99 -5.21
N ALA A 198 5.38 28.16 -5.70
CA ALA A 198 4.14 28.80 -5.29
C ALA A 198 2.96 27.85 -5.54
N PRO A 199 2.08 27.59 -4.55
CA PRO A 199 0.86 26.86 -4.81
C PRO A 199 -0.08 27.72 -5.64
N ILE A 200 -0.42 27.23 -6.84
CA ILE A 200 -1.53 27.73 -7.65
C ILE A 200 -2.78 27.59 -6.79
N GLN A 201 -3.30 28.72 -6.28
CA GLN A 201 -4.53 28.74 -5.50
C GLN A 201 -5.70 28.39 -6.45
N PRO A 202 -6.52 27.39 -6.13
CA PRO A 202 -7.77 27.17 -6.86
C PRO A 202 -8.72 28.34 -6.58
N ILE A 203 -9.19 28.97 -7.65
CA ILE A 203 -10.18 30.05 -7.60
C ILE A 203 -11.52 29.43 -7.17
N TYR A 204 -11.91 29.61 -5.91
CA TYR A 204 -13.23 29.25 -5.43
C TYR A 204 -14.22 30.41 -5.63
N CYS A 205 -15.37 30.13 -6.23
CA CYS A 205 -16.49 31.05 -6.30
C CYS A 205 -17.06 31.28 -4.88
N ARG A 206 -16.74 32.42 -4.26
CA ARG A 206 -17.50 32.93 -3.10
C ARG A 206 -18.79 33.58 -3.61
N PRO A 207 -19.97 33.21 -3.09
CA PRO A 207 -21.16 34.03 -3.22
C PRO A 207 -21.11 35.16 -2.18
N ASP A 208 -21.61 36.33 -2.59
CA ASP A 208 -22.04 37.45 -1.75
C ASP A 208 -21.01 38.16 -0.86
N PHE A 209 -20.43 39.23 -1.42
CA PHE A 209 -20.25 40.47 -0.64
C PHE A 209 -20.79 41.64 -1.48
N SER A 210 -22.06 41.98 -1.20
CA SER A 210 -22.72 43.15 -1.74
C SER A 210 -21.99 44.41 -1.26
N LEU A 211 -21.57 45.23 -2.22
CA LEU A 211 -20.88 46.50 -2.02
C LEU A 211 -21.83 47.50 -1.35
N ALA A 212 -21.60 47.81 -0.08
CA ALA A 212 -22.10 49.03 0.54
C ALA A 212 -20.91 49.98 0.78
N LEU A 213 -20.76 50.95 -0.12
CA LEU A 213 -19.95 52.15 0.09
C LEU A 213 -20.70 53.08 1.05
N PRO A 214 -20.08 53.55 2.14
CA PRO A 214 -20.43 54.84 2.71
C PRO A 214 -19.49 55.94 2.19
N ALA A 215 -20.14 57.03 1.77
CA ALA A 215 -19.52 58.30 1.43
C ALA A 215 -18.97 59.02 2.66
N SER A 216 -18.12 60.02 2.40
CA SER A 216 -17.45 60.95 3.34
C SER A 216 -16.21 60.33 4.03
N ILE A 217 -15.03 60.94 4.04
CA ILE A 217 -14.72 62.30 4.51
C ILE A 217 -13.42 62.79 3.84
N ARG A 218 -13.46 64.03 3.33
CA ARG A 218 -12.28 64.88 3.08
C ARG A 218 -11.48 65.08 4.36
N ARG A 219 -10.16 64.96 4.33
CA ARG A 219 -9.28 65.94 4.99
C ARG A 219 -7.83 65.84 4.54
N ASP A 220 -7.34 67.02 4.19
CA ASP A 220 -5.96 67.41 3.97
C ASP A 220 -5.00 66.89 5.04
N TYR A 221 -3.79 66.49 4.64
CA TYR A 221 -2.61 66.69 5.46
C TYR A 221 -1.47 67.27 4.62
N LYS A 222 -1.13 68.49 5.00
CA LYS A 222 0.02 69.28 4.58
C LYS A 222 1.33 68.50 4.76
N GLN A 223 2.22 68.71 3.80
CA GLN A 223 3.66 68.58 3.95
C GLN A 223 4.15 69.48 5.08
N ASN A 224 5.02 68.95 5.95
CA ASN A 224 5.96 69.76 6.69
C ASN A 224 7.32 69.04 6.75
N ILE A 225 8.34 69.83 6.41
CA ILE A 225 9.77 69.62 6.66
C ILE A 225 10.02 69.91 8.13
#